data_AF-A0A356R8E7-F1
#
_entry.id   AF-A0A356R8E7-F1
#
_cell.length_a   1.000
_cell.length_b   1.000
_cell.length_c   1.000
_cell.angle_alpha   90.00
_cell.angle_beta   90.00
_cell.angle_gamma   90.00
#
_symmetry.space_group_name_H-M   'P 1'
#
loop_
_entity.id
_entity.type
_entity.pdbx_description
1 polymer ?
#
loop_
_entity_poly.entity_id
_entity_poly.type
_entity_poly.pdbx_seq_one_letter_code
_entity_poly.pdbx_strand_id
1 'polypeptide(L)'
;MNIIFYVGGFLCAVLIILWGCSVFTNAVEWLGKRTSTSEGAVGSIYAALGTTLPETAIPVSAFFLTAGAPKTDVGIGAILGAPFTQSTLILPILAILLLVFSRYGRRPPTFKLNVLAVRTDLRCFLLAFSLGIGCAFLPYRWLHLIGAVFLIGLYVYYVVKKLSGQSGGDFNPVPLIFARKTTLP
;
A
#
# COMPACT_ATOMS: atom_id res chain seq x y z
N MET A 1 28.86 22.10 0.56
CA MET A 1 28.11 20.85 0.29
C MET A 1 27.97 20.74 -1.22
N ASN A 2 28.75 19.87 -1.87
CA ASN A 2 28.91 19.89 -3.33
C ASN A 2 27.79 19.08 -4.03
N ILE A 3 27.40 19.48 -5.24
CA ILE A 3 26.37 18.81 -6.06
C ILE A 3 26.62 17.30 -6.19
N ILE A 4 27.89 16.89 -6.32
CA ILE A 4 28.31 15.48 -6.40
C ILE A 4 27.85 14.68 -5.17
N PHE A 5 27.89 15.29 -3.98
CA PHE A 5 27.43 14.65 -2.75
C PHE A 5 25.92 14.42 -2.75
N TYR A 6 25.13 15.40 -3.21
CA TYR A 6 23.68 15.25 -3.32
C TYR A 6 23.27 14.21 -4.37
N VAL A 7 23.92 14.23 -5.54
CA VAL A 7 23.67 13.24 -6.60
C VAL A 7 24.06 11.84 -6.13
N GLY A 8 25.22 11.69 -5.47
CA GLY A 8 25.65 10.42 -4.89
C GLY A 8 24.68 9.92 -3.82
N GLY A 9 24.21 10.80 -2.92
CA GLY A 9 23.21 10.49 -1.92
C GLY A 9 21.87 10.05 -2.52
N PHE A 10 21.40 10.75 -3.56
CA PHE A 10 20.17 10.41 -4.28
C PHE A 10 20.25 9.02 -4.93
N LEU A 11 21.32 8.73 -5.66
CA LEU A 11 21.51 7.42 -6.30
C LEU A 11 21.59 6.30 -5.27
N CYS A 12 22.28 6.53 -4.16
CA CYS A 12 22.36 5.58 -3.05
C CYS A 12 20.96 5.31 -2.46
N ALA A 13 20.17 6.35 -2.21
CA ALA A 13 18.80 6.21 -1.72
C ALA A 13 17.91 5.40 -2.68
N VAL A 14 17.99 5.66 -3.98
CA VAL A 14 17.26 4.90 -5.01
C VAL A 14 17.64 3.41 -4.96
N LEU A 15 18.93 3.09 -4.90
CA LEU A 15 19.39 1.71 -4.82
C LEU A 15 18.91 1.00 -3.55
N ILE A 16 18.97 1.69 -2.41
CA ILE A 16 18.48 1.17 -1.13
C ILE A 16 16.98 0.90 -1.19
N ILE A 17 16.18 1.81 -1.77
CA ILE A 17 14.74 1.64 -1.91
C ILE A 17 14.42 0.46 -2.84
N LEU A 18 15.07 0.36 -4.00
CA LEU A 18 14.85 -0.74 -4.94
C LEU A 18 15.17 -2.10 -4.31
N TRP A 19 16.30 -2.19 -3.62
CA TRP A 19 16.68 -3.40 -2.90
C TRP A 19 15.73 -3.71 -1.75
N GLY A 20 15.38 -2.69 -0.94
CA GLY A 20 14.44 -2.79 0.17
C GLY A 20 13.06 -3.27 -0.26
N CYS A 21 12.52 -2.75 -1.37
CA CYS A 21 11.25 -3.21 -1.95
C CYS A 21 11.29 -4.70 -2.28
N SER A 22 12.38 -5.20 -2.88
CA SER A 22 12.52 -6.63 -3.22
C SER A 22 12.55 -7.54 -1.98
N VAL A 23 13.23 -7.09 -0.92
CA VAL A 23 13.32 -7.81 0.35
C VAL A 23 11.97 -7.78 1.07
N PHE A 24 11.32 -6.62 1.08
CA PHE A 24 10.03 -6.39 1.72
C PHE A 24 8.93 -7.25 1.10
N THR A 25 8.79 -7.25 -0.22
CA THR A 25 7.78 -8.08 -0.89
C THR A 25 8.00 -9.57 -0.62
N ASN A 26 9.25 -10.04 -0.69
CA ASN A 26 9.58 -11.43 -0.37
C ASN A 26 9.24 -11.79 1.09
N ALA A 27 9.57 -10.92 2.05
CA ALA A 27 9.26 -11.13 3.45
C ALA A 27 7.74 -11.20 3.70
N VAL A 28 6.97 -10.31 3.08
CA VAL A 28 5.50 -10.25 3.21
C VAL A 28 4.83 -11.47 2.57
N GLU A 29 5.29 -11.92 1.41
CA GLU A 29 4.80 -13.15 0.77
C GLU A 29 5.01 -14.37 1.67
N TRP A 30 6.19 -14.51 2.26
CA TRP A 30 6.50 -15.60 3.19
C TRP A 30 5.74 -15.48 4.52
N LEU A 31 5.53 -14.27 5.02
CA LEU A 31 4.65 -14.03 6.17
C LEU A 31 3.22 -14.49 5.87
N GLY A 32 2.71 -14.21 4.67
CA GLY A 32 1.45 -14.70 4.17
C GLY A 32 1.35 -16.22 4.16
N LYS A 33 2.37 -16.89 3.61
CA LYS A 33 2.46 -18.36 3.57
C LYS A 33 2.47 -18.97 4.98
N ARG A 34 3.23 -18.39 5.92
CA ARG A 34 3.31 -18.85 7.31
C ARG A 34 2.00 -18.66 8.08
N THR A 35 1.24 -17.61 7.76
CA THR A 35 -0.06 -17.30 8.38
C THR A 35 -1.24 -17.96 7.66
N SER A 36 -0.98 -18.75 6.60
CA SER A 36 -2.00 -19.37 5.74
C SER A 36 -3.00 -18.36 5.15
N THR A 37 -2.54 -17.14 4.92
CA THR A 37 -3.33 -16.02 4.38
C THR A 37 -3.33 -16.07 2.86
N SER A 38 -4.47 -15.79 2.23
CA SER A 38 -4.58 -15.73 0.76
C SER A 38 -3.66 -14.68 0.12
N GLU A 39 -3.16 -14.93 -1.09
CA GLU A 39 -2.33 -13.99 -1.86
C GLU A 39 -3.00 -12.60 -1.97
N GLY A 40 -4.33 -12.58 -2.16
CA GLY A 40 -5.11 -11.34 -2.19
C GLY A 40 -5.08 -10.57 -0.87
N ALA A 41 -5.17 -11.23 0.28
CA ALA A 41 -5.08 -10.59 1.60
C ALA A 41 -3.64 -10.17 1.95
N VAL A 42 -2.63 -10.94 1.54
CA VAL A 42 -1.22 -10.57 1.66
C VAL A 42 -0.93 -9.26 0.91
N GLY A 43 -1.36 -9.17 -0.35
CA GLY A 43 -1.19 -7.95 -1.14
C GLY A 43 -2.02 -6.78 -0.61
N SER A 44 -3.30 -7.00 -0.33
CA SER A 44 -4.24 -5.92 0.04
C SER A 44 -4.14 -5.44 1.48
N ILE A 45 -3.52 -6.21 2.39
CA ILE A 45 -3.30 -5.82 3.79
C ILE A 45 -1.81 -5.68 4.08
N TYR A 46 -1.04 -6.77 4.03
CA TYR A 46 0.35 -6.74 4.50
C TYR A 46 1.25 -5.86 3.64
N ALA A 47 1.21 -6.04 2.31
CA ALA A 47 2.01 -5.24 1.41
C ALA A 47 1.53 -3.78 1.42
N ALA A 48 0.22 -3.56 1.30
CA ALA A 48 -0.38 -2.24 1.32
C ALA A 48 -0.08 -1.44 2.60
N LEU A 49 -0.15 -2.07 3.78
CA LEU A 49 0.21 -1.44 5.05
C LEU A 49 1.67 -1.02 5.06
N GLY A 50 2.60 -1.93 4.77
CA GLY A 50 4.02 -1.58 4.84
C GLY A 50 4.45 -0.53 3.83
N THR A 51 3.83 -0.50 2.64
CA THR A 51 4.10 0.55 1.65
C THR A 51 3.49 1.90 1.98
N THR A 52 2.51 1.97 2.89
CA THR A 52 1.85 3.24 3.27
C THR A 52 2.32 3.77 4.62
N LEU A 53 3.16 3.02 5.35
CA LEU A 53 3.79 3.49 6.58
C LEU A 53 4.59 4.79 6.40
N PRO A 54 5.44 4.94 5.36
CA PRO A 54 6.15 6.20 5.13
C PRO A 54 5.20 7.39 4.90
N GLU A 55 4.14 7.17 4.12
CA GLU A 55 3.16 8.19 3.77
C GLU A 55 2.27 8.55 4.96
N THR A 56 1.90 7.59 5.81
CA THR A 56 1.12 7.82 7.04
C THR A 56 1.94 8.51 8.13
N ALA A 57 3.27 8.37 8.11
CA ALA A 57 4.15 9.11 9.02
C ALA A 57 4.08 10.63 8.82
N ILE A 58 3.80 11.11 7.59
CA ILE A 58 3.67 12.54 7.27
C ILE A 58 2.50 13.19 8.02
N PRO A 59 1.23 12.75 7.88
CA PRO A 59 0.13 13.32 8.64
C PRO A 59 0.30 13.08 10.14
N VAL A 60 0.80 11.93 10.59
CA VAL A 60 1.06 11.67 12.02
C VAL A 60 2.05 12.70 12.58
N SER A 61 3.18 12.93 11.91
CA SER A 61 4.15 13.94 12.36
C SER A 61 3.59 15.36 12.29
N ALA A 62 2.80 15.69 11.26
CA ALA A 62 2.14 16.98 11.13
C ALA A 62 1.19 17.28 12.31
N PHE A 63 0.37 16.29 12.72
CA PHE A 63 -0.58 16.47 13.81
C PHE A 63 0.07 16.40 15.21
N PHE A 64 1.05 15.51 15.43
CA PHE A 64 1.59 15.23 16.76
C PHE A 64 2.92 15.93 17.10
N LEU A 65 3.80 16.18 16.11
CA LEU A 65 5.18 16.61 16.37
C LEU A 65 5.46 18.08 16.02
N THR A 66 4.76 18.64 15.05
CA THR A 66 4.97 20.04 14.64
C THR A 66 4.28 20.99 15.61
N ALA A 67 4.95 22.06 16.07
CA ALA A 67 4.34 23.19 16.77
C ALA A 67 4.19 24.38 15.81
N GLY A 68 3.01 25.03 15.76
CA GLY A 68 2.68 26.10 14.79
C GLY A 68 1.59 25.73 13.77
N ALA A 69 1.06 26.68 13.01
CA ALA A 69 0.08 26.49 11.92
C ALA A 69 0.78 26.45 10.54
N PRO A 70 0.30 25.70 9.52
CA PRO A 70 -0.99 24.99 9.42
C PRO A 70 -0.81 23.45 9.43
N LYS A 71 -0.90 22.83 10.61
CA LYS A 71 -0.76 21.36 10.78
C LYS A 71 -1.82 20.56 10.04
N THR A 72 -3.04 21.10 10.00
CA THR A 72 -4.23 20.46 9.42
C THR A 72 -4.12 20.33 7.92
N ASP A 73 -3.67 21.38 7.24
CA ASP A 73 -3.70 21.45 5.79
C ASP A 73 -2.65 20.52 5.17
N VAL A 74 -1.47 20.45 5.80
CA VAL A 74 -0.42 19.50 5.42
C VAL A 74 -0.88 18.06 5.64
N GLY A 75 -1.50 17.77 6.77
CA GLY A 75 -2.02 16.43 7.08
C GLY A 75 -3.13 15.99 6.12
N ILE A 76 -4.12 16.86 5.88
CA ILE A 76 -5.22 16.60 4.95
C ILE A 76 -4.70 16.44 3.52
N GLY A 77 -3.78 17.32 3.09
CA GLY A 77 -3.14 17.27 1.78
C GLY A 77 -2.36 15.97 1.57
N ALA A 78 -1.64 15.49 2.57
CA ALA A 78 -0.94 14.21 2.51
C ALA A 78 -1.91 13.01 2.41
N ILE A 79 -2.99 13.02 3.20
CA ILE A 79 -4.00 11.94 3.21
C ILE A 79 -4.73 11.87 1.86
N LEU A 80 -5.19 13.01 1.33
CA LEU A 80 -5.93 13.06 0.07
C LEU A 80 -5.02 12.88 -1.14
N GLY A 81 -3.80 13.44 -1.09
CA GLY A 81 -2.84 13.41 -2.19
C GLY A 81 -2.35 12.00 -2.53
N ALA A 82 -2.16 11.14 -1.53
CA ALA A 82 -1.62 9.79 -1.74
C ALA A 82 -2.48 8.94 -2.72
N PRO A 83 -3.82 8.80 -2.53
CA PRO A 83 -4.66 8.11 -3.52
C PRO A 83 -4.67 8.76 -4.91
N PHE A 84 -4.59 10.10 -4.99
CA PHE A 84 -4.52 10.80 -6.28
C PHE A 84 -3.23 10.47 -7.04
N THR A 85 -2.08 10.50 -6.38
CA THR A 85 -0.80 10.12 -7.01
C THR A 85 -0.79 8.65 -7.41
N GLN A 86 -1.37 7.77 -6.58
CA GLN A 86 -1.49 6.35 -6.92
C GLN A 86 -2.36 6.12 -8.16
N SER A 87 -3.52 6.77 -8.23
CA SER A 87 -4.46 6.59 -9.34
C SER A 87 -4.03 7.23 -10.65
N THR A 88 -3.39 8.41 -10.61
CA THR A 88 -3.06 9.19 -11.81
C THR A 88 -1.66 8.93 -12.36
N LEU A 89 -0.73 8.48 -11.51
CA LEU A 89 0.68 8.32 -11.88
C LEU A 89 1.10 6.85 -11.78
N ILE A 90 0.94 6.23 -10.62
CA ILE A 90 1.48 4.88 -10.37
C ILE A 90 0.72 3.82 -11.19
N LEU A 91 -0.62 3.81 -11.16
CA LEU A 91 -1.41 2.82 -11.90
C LEU A 91 -1.21 2.91 -13.43
N PRO A 92 -1.23 4.10 -14.08
CA PRO A 92 -0.97 4.19 -15.52
C PRO A 92 0.44 3.78 -15.90
N ILE A 93 1.47 4.16 -15.13
CA ILE A 93 2.85 3.73 -15.38
C ILE A 93 2.96 2.21 -15.28
N LEU A 94 2.35 1.59 -14.26
CA LEU A 94 2.32 0.14 -14.11
C LEU A 94 1.64 -0.53 -15.31
N ALA A 95 0.50 0.00 -15.77
CA ALA A 95 -0.20 -0.53 -16.94
C ALA A 95 0.66 -0.43 -18.21
N ILE A 96 1.31 0.71 -18.45
CA ILE A 96 2.22 0.92 -19.59
C ILE A 96 3.39 -0.07 -19.53
N LEU A 97 4.03 -0.22 -18.36
CA LEU A 97 5.16 -1.14 -18.19
C LEU A 97 4.73 -2.59 -18.47
N LEU A 98 3.57 -3.02 -17.99
CA LEU A 98 3.04 -4.36 -18.27
C LEU A 98 2.80 -4.58 -19.77
N LEU A 99 2.23 -3.59 -20.47
CA LEU A 99 2.02 -3.66 -21.92
C LEU A 99 3.34 -3.71 -22.70
N VAL A 100 4.31 -2.88 -22.33
CA VAL A 100 5.64 -2.84 -22.97
C VAL A 100 6.36 -4.17 -22.77
N PHE A 101 6.42 -4.71 -21.54
CA PHE A 101 7.10 -5.99 -21.29
C PHE A 101 6.39 -7.18 -21.95
N SER A 102 5.07 -7.14 -22.05
CA SER A 102 4.32 -8.12 -22.83
C SER A 102 4.67 -8.04 -24.32
N ARG A 103 4.82 -6.84 -24.88
CA ARG A 103 5.18 -6.63 -26.29
C ARG A 103 6.60 -7.07 -26.61
N TYR A 104 7.53 -6.92 -25.66
CA TYR A 104 8.91 -7.41 -25.79
C TYR A 104 9.06 -8.93 -25.55
N GLY A 105 7.96 -9.66 -25.35
CA GLY A 105 7.99 -11.11 -25.14
C GLY A 105 8.65 -11.56 -23.82
N ARG A 106 8.90 -10.63 -22.89
CA ARG A 106 9.51 -10.90 -21.58
C ARG A 106 8.51 -11.41 -20.55
N ARG A 107 7.20 -11.30 -20.83
CA ARG A 107 6.10 -11.85 -20.03
C ARG A 107 4.96 -12.32 -20.93
N PRO A 108 4.19 -13.35 -20.52
CA PRO A 108 2.94 -13.68 -21.19
C PRO A 108 1.95 -12.51 -21.05
N PRO A 109 1.09 -12.25 -22.05
CA PRO A 109 0.08 -11.18 -22.03
C PRO A 109 -1.05 -11.42 -21.00
N THR A 110 -0.95 -12.47 -20.17
CA THR A 110 -1.97 -12.87 -19.22
C THR A 110 -1.66 -12.30 -17.84
N PHE A 111 -2.36 -11.22 -17.49
CA PHE A 111 -2.37 -10.69 -16.13
C PHE A 111 -3.46 -11.40 -15.33
N LYS A 112 -3.08 -12.36 -14.47
CA LYS A 112 -4.02 -13.08 -13.60
C LYS A 112 -4.47 -12.14 -12.48
N LEU A 113 -5.57 -11.44 -12.75
CA LEU A 113 -6.20 -10.55 -11.78
C LEU A 113 -7.42 -11.23 -11.18
N ASN A 114 -7.47 -11.33 -9.85
CA ASN A 114 -8.72 -11.68 -9.18
C ASN A 114 -9.64 -10.44 -9.19
N VAL A 115 -10.42 -10.30 -10.25
CA VAL A 115 -11.33 -9.17 -10.48
C VAL A 115 -12.31 -8.99 -9.32
N LEU A 116 -12.74 -10.09 -8.69
CA LEU A 116 -13.69 -10.07 -7.59
C LEU A 116 -13.06 -9.51 -6.30
N ALA A 117 -11.80 -9.88 -6.03
CA ALA A 117 -11.01 -9.31 -4.94
C ALA A 117 -10.78 -7.80 -5.16
N VAL A 118 -10.30 -7.40 -6.35
CA VAL A 118 -10.04 -5.99 -6.66
C VAL A 118 -11.31 -5.14 -6.61
N ARG A 119 -12.43 -5.66 -7.11
CA ARG A 119 -13.72 -4.96 -7.06
C ARG A 119 -14.18 -4.73 -5.61
N THR A 120 -13.91 -5.68 -4.72
CA THR A 120 -14.23 -5.54 -3.29
C THR A 120 -13.38 -4.44 -2.65
N ASP A 121 -12.09 -4.39 -2.99
CA ASP A 121 -11.14 -3.42 -2.45
C ASP A 121 -11.46 -2.02 -2.93
N LEU A 122 -11.72 -1.85 -4.23
CA LEU A 122 -12.11 -0.56 -4.81
C LEU A 122 -13.45 -0.06 -4.27
N ARG A 123 -14.44 -0.94 -4.08
CA ARG A 123 -15.73 -0.53 -3.47
C ARG A 123 -15.55 -0.05 -2.04
N CYS A 124 -14.75 -0.77 -1.23
CA CYS A 124 -14.47 -0.38 0.13
C CYS A 124 -13.71 0.94 0.18
N PHE A 125 -12.70 1.11 -0.69
CA PHE A 125 -11.94 2.34 -0.84
C PHE A 125 -12.83 3.51 -1.24
N LEU A 126 -13.64 3.38 -2.29
CA LEU A 126 -14.52 4.45 -2.76
C LEU A 126 -15.53 4.85 -1.69
N LEU A 127 -16.13 3.88 -0.99
CA LEU A 127 -17.06 4.17 0.10
C LEU A 127 -16.37 4.96 1.22
N ALA A 128 -15.22 4.49 1.69
CA ALA A 128 -14.46 5.16 2.75
C ALA A 128 -13.99 6.56 2.33
N PHE A 129 -13.46 6.69 1.10
CA PHE A 129 -12.94 7.94 0.57
C PHE A 129 -14.05 8.96 0.34
N SER A 130 -15.20 8.54 -0.20
CA SER A 130 -16.38 9.40 -0.34
C SER A 130 -16.94 9.86 1.01
N LEU A 131 -16.96 8.99 2.03
CA LEU A 131 -17.34 9.39 3.38
C LEU A 131 -16.34 10.38 3.99
N GLY A 132 -15.05 10.16 3.81
CA GLY A 132 -14.00 11.06 4.28
C GLY A 132 -14.11 12.46 3.67
N ILE A 133 -14.28 12.53 2.35
CA ILE A 133 -14.52 13.79 1.64
C ILE A 133 -15.86 14.42 2.07
N GLY A 134 -16.92 13.61 2.18
CA GLY A 134 -18.23 14.07 2.62
C GLY A 134 -18.21 14.71 4.01
N CYS A 135 -17.40 14.16 4.92
CA CYS A 135 -17.20 14.74 6.25
C CYS A 135 -16.58 16.14 6.19
N ALA A 136 -15.71 16.43 5.21
CA ALA A 136 -15.06 17.74 5.08
C ALA A 136 -16.05 18.89 4.80
N PHE A 137 -17.23 18.60 4.25
CA PHE A 137 -18.27 19.60 3.98
C PHE A 137 -19.24 19.81 5.17
N LEU A 138 -19.14 19.00 6.23
CA LEU A 138 -20.04 19.08 7.38
C LEU A 138 -19.45 20.03 8.44
N PRO A 139 -20.17 21.08 8.87
CA PRO A 139 -19.63 22.02 9.86
C PRO A 139 -19.66 21.47 11.31
N TYR A 140 -20.38 20.36 11.56
CA TYR A 140 -20.62 19.87 12.91
C TYR A 140 -19.51 18.91 13.40
N ARG A 141 -18.86 19.25 14.52
CA ARG A 141 -17.78 18.44 15.12
C ARG A 141 -18.20 17.02 15.53
N TRP A 142 -19.44 16.85 15.99
CA TRP A 142 -19.96 15.54 16.36
C TRP A 142 -20.09 14.59 15.16
N LEU A 143 -20.44 15.12 13.98
CA LEU A 143 -20.51 14.32 12.75
C LEU A 143 -19.13 13.85 12.31
N HIS A 144 -18.08 14.68 12.46
CA HIS A 144 -16.70 14.26 12.22
C HIS A 144 -16.26 13.11 13.14
N LEU A 145 -16.64 13.15 14.42
CA LEU A 145 -16.31 12.08 15.37
C LEU A 145 -16.99 10.77 14.97
N ILE A 146 -18.28 10.84 14.62
CA ILE A 146 -19.04 9.68 14.12
C ILE A 146 -18.40 9.13 12.85
N GLY A 147 -18.04 10.00 11.91
CA GLY A 147 -17.36 9.63 10.67
C GLY A 147 -16.02 8.94 10.92
N ALA A 148 -15.21 9.46 11.84
CA ALA A 148 -13.92 8.86 12.22
C ALA A 148 -14.10 7.46 12.82
N VAL A 149 -15.01 7.30 13.79
CA VAL A 149 -15.30 5.99 14.39
C VAL A 149 -15.83 5.01 13.33
N PHE A 150 -16.71 5.47 12.45
CA PHE A 150 -17.24 4.66 11.36
C PHE A 150 -16.15 4.21 10.39
N LEU A 151 -15.24 5.10 9.99
CA LEU A 151 -14.11 4.78 9.09
C LEU A 151 -13.16 3.77 9.72
N ILE A 152 -12.85 3.91 11.01
CA ILE A 152 -12.04 2.94 11.75
C ILE A 152 -12.76 1.59 11.78
N GLY A 153 -14.04 1.57 12.13
CA GLY A 153 -14.85 0.35 12.14
C GLY A 153 -14.93 -0.33 10.77
N LEU A 154 -15.08 0.45 9.70
CA LEU A 154 -15.08 -0.03 8.32
C LEU A 154 -13.73 -0.65 7.93
N TYR A 155 -12.62 -0.03 8.33
CA TYR A 155 -11.29 -0.58 8.10
C TYR A 155 -11.06 -1.89 8.85
N VAL A 156 -11.44 -1.96 10.13
CA VAL A 156 -11.37 -3.19 10.93
C VAL A 156 -12.22 -4.29 10.30
N TYR A 157 -13.46 -3.98 9.90
CA TYR A 157 -14.34 -4.91 9.19
C TYR A 157 -13.72 -5.41 7.88
N TYR A 158 -13.13 -4.51 7.08
CA TYR A 158 -12.42 -4.85 5.85
C TYR A 158 -11.27 -5.83 6.10
N VAL A 159 -10.42 -5.54 7.09
CA VAL A 159 -9.28 -6.40 7.48
C VAL A 159 -9.78 -7.77 7.93
N VAL A 160 -10.75 -7.84 8.84
CA VAL A 160 -11.31 -9.12 9.33
C VAL A 160 -11.92 -9.92 8.19
N LYS A 161 -12.69 -9.28 7.31
CA LYS A 161 -13.30 -9.95 6.15
C LYS A 161 -12.26 -10.52 5.20
N LYS A 162 -11.16 -9.80 4.95
CA LYS A 162 -10.08 -10.23 4.06
C LYS A 162 -9.23 -11.35 4.65
N LEU A 163 -8.95 -11.29 5.95
CA LEU A 163 -8.22 -12.35 6.66
C LEU A 163 -9.07 -13.62 6.81
N SER A 164 -10.39 -13.47 7.04
CA SER A 164 -11.32 -14.60 7.17
C SER A 164 -11.75 -15.17 5.81
N GLY A 165 -11.55 -14.43 4.72
CA GLY A 165 -12.21 -14.63 3.44
C GLY A 165 -11.59 -15.66 2.50
N GLN A 166 -10.46 -16.30 2.83
CA GLN A 166 -9.88 -17.41 2.05
C GLN A 166 -8.71 -18.02 2.81
N SER A 167 -8.96 -19.14 3.49
CA SER A 167 -7.92 -20.09 3.87
C SER A 167 -7.61 -20.97 2.67
N GLY A 168 -6.34 -21.06 2.26
CA GLY A 168 -5.88 -22.14 1.38
C GLY A 168 -5.55 -21.81 -0.07
N GLY A 169 -5.04 -20.61 -0.37
CA GLY A 169 -4.31 -20.42 -1.63
C GLY A 169 -2.90 -21.01 -1.50
N ASP A 170 -2.66 -22.20 -2.05
CA ASP A 170 -1.31 -22.75 -2.20
C ASP A 170 -0.55 -21.93 -3.26
N PHE A 171 -0.12 -20.73 -2.88
CA PHE A 171 0.78 -19.92 -3.70
C PHE A 171 2.21 -20.24 -3.25
N ASN A 172 3.07 -20.55 -4.23
CA ASN A 172 4.49 -20.77 -3.97
C ASN A 172 5.25 -19.45 -4.18
N PRO A 173 5.61 -18.73 -3.11
CA PRO A 173 6.38 -17.51 -3.23
C PRO A 173 7.77 -17.81 -3.79
N VAL A 174 8.40 -16.77 -4.34
CA VAL A 174 9.82 -16.83 -4.76
C VAL A 174 10.67 -17.29 -3.56
N PRO A 175 11.75 -18.09 -3.77
CA PRO A 175 12.59 -18.57 -2.68
C PRO A 175 12.94 -17.47 -1.70
N LEU A 176 12.81 -17.75 -0.40
CA LEU A 176 13.07 -16.77 0.65
C LEU A 176 14.52 -16.30 0.55
N ILE A 177 14.71 -15.00 0.37
CA ILE A 177 16.04 -14.39 0.17
C ILE A 177 16.94 -14.67 1.38
N PHE A 178 16.35 -14.68 2.58
CA PHE A 178 17.02 -14.99 3.85
C PHE A 178 16.86 -16.44 4.30
N ALA A 179 16.52 -17.37 3.40
CA ALA A 179 16.50 -18.79 3.76
C ALA A 179 17.90 -19.21 4.24
N ARG A 180 17.96 -19.84 5.42
CA ARG A 180 19.15 -20.58 5.81
C ARG A 180 19.33 -21.69 4.76
N LYS A 181 20.41 -21.64 3.99
CA LYS A 181 20.81 -22.77 3.14
C LYS A 181 21.12 -23.95 4.07
N THR A 182 20.13 -24.77 4.41
CA THR A 182 20.36 -25.94 5.25
C THR A 182 19.50 -27.08 4.72
N THR A 183 20.23 -27.97 4.05
CA THR A 183 19.93 -29.37 3.67
C THR A 183 18.77 -29.60 2.70
N LEU A 184 19.11 -29.59 1.41
CA LEU A 184 18.55 -30.57 0.45
C LEU A 184 18.84 -31.98 1.01
N PRO A 185 17.84 -32.88 1.14
CA PRO A 185 18.09 -34.30 1.25
C PRO A 185 18.68 -34.86 -0.05
#